data_AF-A0AAW0MC35-F1
#
_entry.id   AF-A0AAW0MC35-F1
#
_cell.length_a   1.000
_cell.length_b   1.000
_cell.length_c   1.000
_cell.angle_alpha   90.00
_cell.angle_beta   90.00
_cell.angle_gamma   90.00
#
_symmetry.space_group_name_H-M   'P 1'
#
loop_
_entity.id
_entity.type
_entity.pdbx_description
1 polymer ?
#
loop_
_entity_poly.entity_id
_entity_poly.type
_entity_poly.pdbx_seq_one_letter_code
_entity_poly.pdbx_strand_id
1 'polypeptide(L)' 'MLKRTVSEKSVLLKHKKNKEAQTNVKNNRFLITVNVVGSVGPIRFVVNEDDLVAGVIDTTLKSYARLGRLPNIVSG' A
#
# COMPACT_ATOMS: atom_id res chain seq x y z
N MET A 1 -9.55 48.64 8.39
CA MET A 1 -10.78 47.89 8.77
C MET A 1 -11.02 46.85 7.68
N LEU A 2 -10.97 45.57 8.07
CA LEU A 2 -10.91 44.38 7.22
C LEU A 2 -12.33 43.91 6.86
N LYS A 3 -12.59 43.62 5.58
CA LYS A 3 -13.58 42.60 5.18
C LYS A 3 -13.07 41.82 3.97
N ARG A 4 -12.26 40.81 4.27
CA ARG A 4 -11.91 39.72 3.35
C ARG A 4 -13.14 38.81 3.23
N THR A 5 -13.67 38.67 2.03
CA THR A 5 -14.81 37.80 1.72
C THR A 5 -14.29 36.47 1.20
N VAL A 6 -14.25 35.43 2.05
CA VAL A 6 -14.46 34.01 1.69
C VAL A 6 -14.39 33.15 2.96
N SER A 7 -15.55 32.99 3.60
CA SER A 7 -15.97 31.73 4.22
C SER A 7 -16.91 31.13 3.15
N GLU A 8 -16.89 29.86 2.77
CA GLU A 8 -17.03 28.69 3.62
C GLU A 8 -16.38 27.46 2.94
N LYS A 9 -15.62 26.72 3.74
CA LYS A 9 -15.63 25.26 3.91
C LYS A 9 -16.07 24.36 2.72
N SER A 10 -15.27 23.31 2.55
CA SER A 10 -15.65 21.95 2.14
C SER A 10 -16.11 21.70 0.69
N VAL A 11 -15.16 21.62 -0.23
CA VAL A 11 -15.28 20.79 -1.45
C VAL A 11 -13.87 20.31 -1.80
N LEU A 12 -13.41 19.15 -1.35
CA LEU A 12 -13.63 17.89 -2.04
C LEU A 12 -13.34 16.73 -1.06
N LEU A 13 -14.38 16.19 -0.44
CA LEU A 13 -14.34 14.83 0.08
C LEU A 13 -14.20 13.91 -1.15
N LYS A 14 -12.96 13.53 -1.49
CA LYS A 14 -12.71 12.49 -2.49
C LYS A 14 -13.22 11.18 -1.89
N HIS A 15 -14.39 10.79 -2.38
CA HIS A 15 -15.06 9.54 -2.12
C HIS A 15 -14.09 8.37 -2.40
N LYS A 16 -13.57 7.75 -1.35
CA LYS A 16 -13.01 6.40 -1.44
C LYS A 16 -13.99 5.48 -0.72
N LYS A 17 -14.92 4.95 -1.53
CA LYS A 17 -15.95 3.96 -1.23
C LYS A 17 -15.72 3.22 0.09
N ASN A 18 -16.67 3.37 1.01
CA ASN A 18 -16.99 2.37 2.01
C ASN A 18 -17.12 1.02 1.30
N LYS A 19 -16.15 0.12 1.50
CA LYS A 19 -16.34 -1.32 1.30
C LYS A 19 -16.93 -1.90 2.60
N GLU A 20 -18.08 -1.38 3.01
CA GLU A 20 -18.91 -2.04 4.02
C GLU A 20 -19.97 -2.85 3.28
N ALA A 21 -19.52 -4.00 2.76
CA ALA A 21 -20.35 -5.14 2.37
C ALA A 21 -19.44 -6.28 1.87
N GLN A 22 -18.69 -6.90 2.79
CA GLN A 22 -18.38 -8.32 2.65
C GLN A 22 -18.71 -8.99 3.98
N THR A 23 -20.01 -9.23 4.10
CA THR A 23 -20.63 -10.17 5.01
C THR A 23 -19.87 -11.49 4.97
N ASN A 24 -19.23 -11.84 6.09
CA ASN A 24 -19.01 -13.23 6.51
C ASN A 24 -18.39 -14.19 5.45
N VAL A 25 -17.42 -13.71 4.68
CA VAL A 25 -16.36 -14.60 4.20
C VAL A 25 -15.29 -14.48 5.26
N LYS A 26 -14.77 -15.59 5.80
CA LYS A 26 -13.58 -15.57 6.65
C LYS A 26 -12.45 -14.95 5.83
N ASN A 27 -12.34 -13.62 5.86
CA ASN A 27 -11.31 -12.84 5.19
C ASN A 27 -10.02 -13.06 5.98
N ASN A 28 -9.45 -14.23 5.78
CA ASN A 28 -8.24 -14.65 6.42
C ASN A 28 -7.12 -13.81 5.80
N ARG A 29 -6.60 -12.88 6.60
CA ARG A 29 -5.58 -11.94 6.18
C ARG A 29 -4.28 -12.33 6.85
N PHE A 30 -3.21 -12.35 6.06
CA PHE A 30 -1.88 -12.69 6.53
C PHE A 30 -1.03 -11.44 6.59
N LEU A 31 -0.40 -11.21 7.75
CA LEU A 31 0.72 -10.29 7.84
C LEU A 31 1.96 -11.03 7.35
N ILE A 32 2.49 -10.62 6.21
CA ILE A 32 3.70 -11.22 5.63
C ILE A 32 4.90 -10.31 5.83
N THR A 33 6.08 -10.94 5.95
CA THR A 33 7.37 -10.26 5.96
C THR A 33 8.19 -10.79 4.79
N VAL A 34 8.58 -9.90 3.88
CA VAL A 34 9.39 -10.25 2.71
C VAL A 34 10.80 -9.67 2.87
N ASN A 35 11.80 -10.54 2.85
CA ASN A 35 13.21 -10.17 2.85
C ASN A 35 13.73 -10.25 1.42
N VAL A 36 14.24 -9.14 0.91
CA VAL A 36 14.93 -9.09 -0.39
C VAL A 36 16.44 -9.17 -0.12
N VAL A 37 17.19 -9.87 -0.96
CA VAL A 37 18.66 -9.90 -0.83
C VAL A 37 19.22 -8.53 -1.21
N GLY A 38 20.29 -8.07 -0.53
CA GLY A 38 20.90 -6.75 -0.79
C GLY A 38 20.09 -5.57 -0.24
N SER A 39 19.11 -5.85 0.61
CA SER A 39 18.08 -4.91 1.00
C SER A 39 18.31 -4.35 2.41
N VAL A 40 18.08 -3.04 2.64
CA VAL A 40 18.15 -2.39 3.98
C VAL A 40 17.09 -2.81 5.04
N GLY A 41 16.41 -3.95 4.88
CA GLY A 41 15.39 -4.43 5.85
C GLY A 41 14.11 -5.05 5.27
N PRO A 42 13.34 -5.77 6.11
CA PRO A 42 12.11 -6.44 5.71
C PRO A 42 11.02 -5.49 5.19
N ILE A 43 10.27 -5.91 4.17
CA ILE A 43 9.01 -5.27 3.77
C ILE A 43 7.85 -6.02 4.42
N ARG A 44 6.94 -5.30 5.08
CA ARG A 44 5.79 -5.88 5.77
C ARG A 44 4.50 -5.27 5.28
N PHE A 45 3.56 -6.13 4.91
CA PHE A 45 2.21 -5.72 4.52
C PHE A 45 1.23 -6.88 4.69
N VAL A 46 -0.05 -6.55 4.63
CA VAL A 46 -1.15 -7.50 4.78
C VAL A 46 -1.60 -7.97 3.40
N VAL A 47 -1.77 -9.28 3.25
CA VAL A 47 -2.35 -9.92 2.06
C VAL A 47 -3.59 -10.71 2.44
N ASN A 48 -4.45 -10.97 1.47
CA ASN A 48 -5.61 -11.83 1.64
C ASN A 48 -5.26 -13.26 1.21
N GLU A 49 -6.00 -14.25 1.70
CA GLU A 49 -5.83 -15.65 1.32
C GLU A 49 -5.96 -15.88 -0.19
N ASP A 50 -6.88 -15.17 -0.85
CA ASP A 50 -7.13 -15.31 -2.28
C ASP A 50 -6.13 -14.54 -3.17
N ASP A 51 -5.17 -13.80 -2.59
CA ASP A 51 -4.20 -13.04 -3.36
C ASP A 51 -3.16 -13.98 -4.01
N LEU A 52 -3.02 -13.87 -5.33
CA LEU A 52 -1.99 -14.63 -6.06
C LEU A 52 -0.59 -14.21 -5.59
N VAL A 53 0.28 -15.22 -5.37
CA VAL A 53 1.69 -15.02 -4.99
C VAL A 53 2.42 -14.08 -5.95
N ALA A 54 2.12 -14.17 -7.26
CA ALA A 54 2.69 -13.26 -8.26
C ALA A 54 2.37 -11.78 -7.97
N GLY A 55 1.11 -11.47 -7.60
CA GLY A 55 0.70 -10.11 -7.24
C GLY A 55 1.33 -9.61 -5.94
N VAL A 56 1.58 -10.52 -4.99
CA VAL A 56 2.32 -10.24 -3.75
C VAL A 56 3.78 -9.86 -4.06
N ILE A 57 4.42 -10.59 -4.98
CA ILE A 57 5.79 -10.29 -5.45
C ILE A 57 5.82 -8.92 -6.14
N ASP A 58 4.91 -8.66 -7.07
CA ASP A 58 4.83 -7.36 -7.77
C ASP A 58 4.65 -6.19 -6.80
N THR A 59 3.78 -6.37 -5.80
CA THR A 59 3.54 -5.37 -4.75
C THR A 59 4.79 -5.16 -3.90
N THR A 60 5.53 -6.23 -3.61
CA THR A 60 6.81 -6.15 -2.90
C THR A 60 7.84 -5.37 -3.70
N LEU A 61 8.03 -5.68 -4.99
CA LEU A 61 9.00 -5.02 -5.86
C LEU A 61 8.66 -3.54 -6.06
N LYS A 62 7.39 -3.20 -6.25
CA LYS A 62 6.92 -1.80 -6.32
C LYS A 62 7.19 -1.06 -5.01
N SER A 63 6.92 -1.69 -3.88
CA SER A 63 7.19 -1.10 -2.56
C SER A 63 8.69 -0.92 -2.32
N TYR A 64 9.50 -1.89 -2.76
CA TYR A 64 10.94 -1.88 -2.67
C TYR A 64 11.54 -0.70 -3.46
N ALA A 65 11.15 -0.53 -4.72
CA ALA A 65 11.57 0.60 -5.56
C ALA A 65 11.12 1.95 -4.97
N ARG A 66 9.90 2.03 -4.42
CA ARG A 66 9.38 3.26 -3.78
C ARG A 66 10.19 3.67 -2.54
N LEU A 67 10.80 2.72 -1.84
CA LEU A 67 11.69 3.00 -0.71
C LEU A 67 13.10 3.44 -1.15
N GLY A 68 13.35 3.64 -2.45
CA GLY A 68 14.66 4.01 -2.98
C GLY A 68 15.65 2.85 -2.97
N ARG A 69 15.16 1.62 -2.89
CA ARG A 69 15.97 0.41 -2.82
C ARG A 69 15.96 -0.23 -4.20
N LEU A 70 17.12 -0.31 -4.84
CA LEU A 70 17.29 -1.02 -6.09
C LEU A 70 17.78 -2.43 -5.80
N PRO A 71 17.30 -3.46 -6.52
CA PRO A 71 17.91 -4.76 -6.43
C PRO A 71 19.25 -4.59 -7.12
N ASN A 72 20.31 -4.62 -6.33
CA ASN A 72 21.67 -4.70 -6.82
C ASN A 72 21.79 -6.05 -7.53
N ILE A 73 21.46 -6.04 -8.82
CA ILE A 73 22.05 -6.97 -9.78
C ILE A 73 23.54 -6.62 -9.80
N VAL A 74 24.32 -7.24 -8.90
CA VAL A 74 25.77 -7.24 -9.03
C VAL A 74 26.07 -7.88 -10.37
N SER A 75 26.51 -7.06 -11.31
CA SER A 75 27.12 -7.46 -12.57
C SER A 75 28.31 -8.36 -12.22
N GLY A 76 28.31 -9.57 -12.80
CA GLY A 76 29.45 -10.47 -12.74
C GLY A 76 30.66 -9.94 -13.49
#